data_AF-A0A8T3X1S4-F1
#
_entry.id   AF-A0A8T3X1S4-F1
#
_cell.length_a   1.000
_cell.length_b   1.000
_cell.length_c   1.000
_cell.angle_alpha   90.00
_cell.angle_beta   90.00
_cell.angle_gamma   90.00
#
_symmetry.space_group_name_H-M   'P 1'
#
loop_
_entity.id
_entity.type
_entity.pdbx_description
1 polymer ?
#
loop_
_entity_poly.entity_id
_entity_poly.type
_entity_poly.pdbx_seq_one_letter_code
_entity_poly.pdbx_strand_id
1 'polypeptide(L)'
;MNERFKNPFFAILVIGDNLYSDNEICLMETKTLDKIMRRFEILPLHFIDTDIIFEANNETKLGDQCSDYLNRIGYNYRGVISLSVIGEFFTIVFRDVQNHGERQVMFNFVDTFIKKRKIRFSTLRRDSFRIVDKIKEIDSRVEDTDAIHLANCVQDKGNTFVTFDEKLVENRKLEDEFTIKIIHPKNL
;
A
#
# COMPACT_ATOMS: atom_id res chain seq x y z
N MET A 1 14.31 -12.19 -25.77
CA MET A 1 14.75 -10.98 -26.51
C MET A 1 13.64 -9.94 -26.35
N ASN A 2 14.03 -8.78 -25.83
CA ASN A 2 13.21 -7.73 -25.18
C ASN A 2 11.87 -7.36 -25.84
N GLU A 3 10.79 -7.50 -25.07
CA GLU A 3 9.63 -6.62 -25.19
C GLU A 3 9.72 -5.45 -24.18
N ARG A 4 9.31 -4.29 -24.68
CA ARG A 4 9.53 -2.95 -24.14
C ARG A 4 8.69 -2.69 -22.90
N PHE A 5 9.34 -2.48 -21.75
CA PHE A 5 8.72 -1.77 -20.63
C PHE A 5 8.63 -0.27 -20.94
N LYS A 6 7.47 0.17 -21.45
CA LYS A 6 7.10 1.60 -21.45
C LYS A 6 6.64 2.00 -20.05
N ASN A 7 7.60 2.23 -19.16
CA ASN A 7 7.34 2.90 -17.88
C ASN A 7 7.53 4.42 -18.07
N PRO A 8 6.49 5.26 -17.95
CA PRO A 8 6.63 6.71 -18.08
C PRO A 8 7.44 7.35 -16.93
N PHE A 9 7.80 6.60 -15.87
CA PHE A 9 8.65 7.09 -14.80
C PHE A 9 10.16 6.93 -15.05
N PHE A 10 10.58 6.31 -16.16
CA PHE A 10 12.01 6.11 -16.49
C PHE A 10 12.47 6.81 -17.78
N ALA A 11 11.57 7.54 -18.46
CA ALA A 11 11.96 8.39 -19.56
C ALA A 11 12.30 9.79 -19.00
N ILE A 12 13.60 10.09 -18.91
CA ILE A 12 14.29 11.35 -19.24
C ILE A 12 15.58 11.38 -18.44
N LEU A 13 16.64 10.81 -19.03
CA LEU A 13 18.01 11.29 -18.84
C LEU A 13 18.92 10.85 -20.00
N VAL A 14 18.50 10.99 -21.25
CA VAL A 14 19.43 10.95 -22.41
C VAL A 14 18.78 11.66 -23.60
N ILE A 15 19.11 12.93 -23.86
CA ILE A 15 19.30 13.57 -25.19
C ILE A 15 20.16 14.81 -24.89
N GLY A 16 21.41 14.98 -25.36
CA GLY A 16 21.84 14.92 -26.76
C GLY A 16 21.70 16.32 -27.35
N ASP A 17 22.82 16.98 -27.64
CA ASP A 17 22.94 18.38 -28.05
C ASP A 17 21.87 18.86 -29.04
N ASN A 18 20.97 19.75 -28.61
CA ASN A 18 20.30 20.69 -29.49
C ASN A 18 19.75 21.89 -28.71
N LEU A 19 20.07 23.07 -29.22
CA LEU A 19 19.89 24.40 -28.64
C LEU A 19 18.40 24.75 -28.40
N TYR A 20 17.90 24.40 -27.22
CA TYR A 20 16.81 25.13 -26.56
C TYR A 20 17.36 25.65 -25.24
N SER A 21 17.07 26.91 -24.90
CA SER A 21 17.64 27.53 -23.70
C SER A 21 17.33 26.69 -22.45
N ASP A 22 18.36 26.34 -21.68
CA ASP A 22 18.30 25.43 -20.52
C ASP A 22 17.21 25.80 -19.49
N ASN A 23 16.79 27.07 -19.47
CA ASN A 23 15.74 27.57 -18.59
C ASN A 23 14.32 27.13 -19.00
N GLU A 24 14.02 26.94 -20.29
CA GLU A 24 12.66 26.54 -20.72
C GLU A 24 12.42 25.04 -20.56
N ILE A 25 13.46 24.21 -20.74
CA ILE A 25 13.41 22.76 -20.56
C ILE A 25 13.15 22.42 -19.08
N CYS A 26 13.89 23.04 -18.17
CA CYS A 26 13.73 22.84 -16.72
C CYS A 26 12.32 23.28 -16.22
N LEU A 27 11.77 24.36 -16.79
CA LEU A 27 10.42 24.85 -16.46
C LEU A 27 9.28 23.99 -17.04
N MET A 28 9.48 23.34 -18.19
CA MET A 28 8.50 22.40 -18.77
C MET A 28 8.50 21.05 -18.04
N GLU A 29 9.67 20.55 -17.64
CA GLU A 29 9.82 19.32 -16.88
C GLU A 29 9.20 19.43 -15.48
N THR A 30 9.43 20.55 -14.79
CA THR A 30 8.83 20.82 -13.47
C THR A 30 7.31 20.94 -13.53
N LYS A 31 6.74 21.66 -14.51
CA LYS A 31 5.28 21.73 -14.69
C LYS A 31 4.64 20.38 -15.00
N THR A 32 5.34 19.52 -15.73
CA THR A 32 4.87 18.17 -16.07
C THR A 32 4.94 17.25 -14.85
N LEU A 33 6.04 17.31 -14.10
CA LEU A 33 6.22 16.58 -12.84
C LEU A 33 5.18 16.99 -11.79
N ASP A 34 4.97 18.28 -11.60
CA ASP A 34 3.96 18.83 -10.68
C ASP A 34 2.55 18.35 -11.05
N LYS A 35 2.22 18.31 -12.34
CA LYS A 35 0.94 17.80 -12.82
C LYS A 35 0.78 16.31 -12.54
N ILE A 36 1.85 15.53 -12.68
CA ILE A 36 1.86 14.09 -12.35
C ILE A 36 1.74 13.89 -10.84
N MET A 37 2.46 14.66 -10.02
CA MET A 37 2.40 14.58 -8.56
C MET A 37 1.01 14.95 -8.04
N ARG A 38 0.41 16.04 -8.54
CA ARG A 38 -0.97 16.40 -8.20
C ARG A 38 -1.98 15.32 -8.57
N ARG A 39 -1.79 14.65 -9.72
CA ARG A 39 -2.62 13.51 -10.12
C ARG A 39 -2.45 12.30 -9.21
N PHE A 40 -1.24 12.08 -8.69
CA PHE A 40 -1.00 11.03 -7.72
C PHE A 40 -1.65 11.33 -6.37
N GLU A 41 -1.63 12.58 -5.92
CA GLU A 41 -2.18 13.02 -4.63
C GLU A 41 -3.71 12.88 -4.53
N ILE A 42 -4.42 12.92 -5.66
CA ILE A 42 -5.88 12.73 -5.70
C ILE A 42 -6.31 11.26 -5.71
N LEU A 43 -5.38 10.32 -5.90
CA LEU A 43 -5.71 8.90 -5.86
C LEU A 43 -6.13 8.49 -4.43
N PRO A 44 -7.10 7.57 -4.29
CA PRO A 44 -7.55 7.10 -3.00
C PRO A 44 -6.38 6.43 -2.25
N LEU A 45 -6.37 6.63 -0.94
CA LEU A 45 -5.34 6.14 -0.05
C LEU A 45 -5.78 4.80 0.56
N HIS A 46 -5.08 3.74 0.20
CA HIS A 46 -5.37 2.36 0.61
C HIS A 46 -4.37 1.92 1.66
N PHE A 47 -4.87 1.48 2.80
CA PHE A 47 -4.12 0.78 3.83
C PHE A 47 -4.13 -0.71 3.49
N ILE A 48 -2.95 -1.30 3.35
CA ILE A 48 -2.74 -2.66 2.87
C ILE A 48 -2.37 -3.53 4.06
N ASP A 49 -3.23 -4.49 4.34
CA ASP A 49 -3.06 -5.44 5.43
C ASP A 49 -1.98 -6.50 5.11
N THR A 50 -1.46 -7.12 6.16
CA THR A 50 -0.37 -8.11 6.09
C THR A 50 -0.77 -9.32 5.26
N ASP A 51 -2.03 -9.75 5.39
CA ASP A 51 -2.61 -10.93 4.75
C ASP A 51 -2.54 -10.85 3.21
N ILE A 52 -2.81 -9.67 2.63
CA ILE A 52 -2.70 -9.38 1.20
C ILE A 52 -1.27 -9.60 0.69
N ILE A 53 -0.28 -9.17 1.47
CA ILE A 53 1.14 -9.23 1.10
C ILE A 53 1.61 -10.69 1.06
N PHE A 54 1.22 -11.50 2.05
CA PHE A 54 1.55 -12.92 2.07
C PHE A 54 0.86 -13.67 0.94
N GLU A 55 -0.45 -13.49 0.80
CA GLU A 55 -1.24 -14.27 -0.16
C GLU A 55 -0.86 -13.97 -1.61
N ALA A 56 -0.41 -12.74 -1.93
CA ALA A 56 0.06 -12.39 -3.27
C ALA A 56 1.25 -13.21 -3.78
N ASN A 57 1.94 -13.97 -2.91
CA ASN A 57 3.02 -14.87 -3.28
C ASN A 57 2.57 -16.33 -3.49
N ASN A 58 1.29 -16.63 -3.27
CA ASN A 58 0.74 -17.97 -3.41
C ASN A 58 0.16 -18.18 -4.82
N GLU A 59 0.38 -19.35 -5.41
CA GLU A 59 -0.18 -19.75 -6.72
C GLU A 59 -1.64 -20.22 -6.57
N THR A 60 -2.48 -19.36 -5.99
CA THR A 60 -3.92 -19.60 -5.78
C THR A 60 -4.75 -18.53 -6.47
N LYS A 61 -6.04 -18.80 -6.66
CA LYS A 61 -6.98 -17.78 -7.17
C LYS A 61 -7.02 -16.52 -6.28
N LEU A 62 -6.86 -16.67 -4.97
CA LEU A 62 -6.84 -15.53 -4.05
C LEU A 62 -5.50 -14.79 -4.15
N GLY A 63 -4.39 -15.51 -4.31
CA GLY A 63 -3.08 -14.94 -4.58
C GLY A 63 -3.04 -14.12 -5.87
N ASP A 64 -3.65 -14.61 -6.95
CA ASP A 64 -3.80 -13.86 -8.20
C ASP A 64 -4.56 -12.55 -7.98
N GLN A 65 -5.67 -12.58 -7.23
CA GLN A 65 -6.45 -11.40 -6.89
C GLN A 65 -5.64 -10.38 -6.07
N CYS A 66 -4.84 -10.86 -5.11
CA CYS A 66 -3.96 -10.01 -4.31
C CYS A 66 -2.85 -9.41 -5.18
N SER A 67 -2.21 -10.21 -6.04
CA SER A 67 -1.17 -9.76 -6.97
C SER A 67 -1.70 -8.69 -7.94
N ASP A 68 -2.88 -8.91 -8.54
CA ASP A 68 -3.54 -7.95 -9.42
C ASP A 68 -3.87 -6.64 -8.68
N TYR A 69 -4.35 -6.73 -7.45
CA TYR A 69 -4.55 -5.56 -6.60
C TYR A 69 -3.23 -4.81 -6.33
N LEU A 70 -2.19 -5.49 -5.85
CA LEU A 70 -0.88 -4.89 -5.55
C LEU A 70 -0.23 -4.27 -6.80
N ASN A 71 -0.52 -4.80 -7.99
CA ASN A 71 -0.06 -4.26 -9.26
C ASN A 71 -0.69 -2.92 -9.64
N ARG A 72 -1.88 -2.61 -9.11
CA ARG A 72 -2.58 -1.32 -9.31
C ARG A 72 -2.13 -0.24 -8.33
N ILE A 73 -1.46 -0.60 -7.23
CA ILE A 73 -0.86 0.37 -6.31
C ILE A 73 0.20 1.20 -7.05
N GLY A 74 0.23 2.49 -6.78
CA GLY A 74 1.12 3.44 -7.47
C GLY A 74 0.58 3.96 -8.80
N TYR A 75 -0.52 3.39 -9.32
CA TYR A 75 -1.18 3.85 -10.55
C TYR A 75 -2.62 4.27 -10.34
N ASN A 76 -3.42 3.41 -9.70
CA ASN A 76 -4.84 3.64 -9.43
C ASN A 76 -5.09 4.06 -7.99
N TYR A 77 -4.20 3.65 -7.08
CA TYR A 77 -4.33 3.86 -5.65
C TYR A 77 -2.97 4.24 -5.06
N ARG A 78 -2.98 4.96 -3.93
CA ARG A 78 -1.79 5.15 -3.10
C ARG A 78 -1.77 4.08 -2.02
N GLY A 79 -0.66 3.36 -1.91
CA GLY A 79 -0.50 2.33 -0.87
C GLY A 79 0.12 2.90 0.41
N VAL A 80 -0.42 2.48 1.54
CA VAL A 80 0.12 2.71 2.87
C VAL A 80 0.22 1.40 3.62
N ILE A 81 1.33 1.20 4.30
CA ILE A 81 1.51 0.11 5.25
C ILE A 81 1.80 0.74 6.62
N SER A 82 1.16 0.23 7.68
CA SER A 82 1.51 0.66 9.03
C SER A 82 2.75 -0.06 9.55
N LEU A 83 3.43 0.53 10.51
CA LEU A 83 4.57 -0.12 11.15
C LEU A 83 4.16 -1.44 11.87
N SER A 84 2.91 -1.54 12.34
CA SER A 84 2.39 -2.79 12.93
C SER A 84 2.30 -3.91 11.91
N VAL A 85 1.83 -3.64 10.68
CA VAL A 85 1.82 -4.61 9.57
C VAL A 85 3.22 -5.06 9.20
N ILE A 86 4.20 -4.14 9.13
CA ILE A 86 5.61 -4.53 8.89
C ILE A 86 6.15 -5.40 10.03
N GLY A 87 5.84 -5.05 11.28
CA GLY A 87 6.23 -5.85 12.44
C GLY A 87 5.63 -7.25 12.43
N GLU A 88 4.35 -7.36 12.05
CA GLU A 88 3.67 -8.64 11.88
C GLU A 88 4.30 -9.45 10.76
N PHE A 89 4.53 -8.85 9.60
CA PHE A 89 5.21 -9.48 8.47
C PHE A 89 6.56 -10.07 8.89
N PHE A 90 7.43 -9.28 9.54
CA PHE A 90 8.73 -9.78 10.00
C PHE A 90 8.57 -10.89 11.04
N THR A 91 7.61 -10.77 11.96
CA THR A 91 7.36 -11.78 12.98
C THR A 91 7.00 -13.12 12.34
N ILE A 92 6.06 -13.12 11.38
CA ILE A 92 5.65 -14.33 10.65
C ILE A 92 6.84 -14.89 9.86
N VAL A 93 7.58 -14.06 9.11
CA VAL A 93 8.71 -14.54 8.29
C VAL A 93 9.81 -15.15 9.16
N PHE A 94 10.17 -14.54 10.29
CA PHE A 94 11.21 -15.08 11.18
C PHE A 94 10.75 -16.30 11.98
N ARG A 95 9.48 -16.34 12.40
CA ARG A 95 8.95 -17.41 13.24
C ARG A 95 8.55 -18.64 12.43
N ASP A 96 7.89 -18.44 11.28
CA ASP A 96 7.16 -19.50 10.59
C ASP A 96 7.90 -19.99 9.33
N VAL A 97 8.69 -19.13 8.67
CA VAL A 97 9.42 -19.50 7.44
C VAL A 97 10.83 -20.00 7.80
N GLN A 98 10.97 -21.31 7.98
CA GLN A 98 12.25 -21.91 8.37
C GLN A 98 13.29 -21.86 7.24
N ASN A 99 12.85 -22.04 6.00
CA ASN A 99 13.72 -22.05 4.83
C ASN A 99 14.32 -20.65 4.57
N HIS A 100 15.65 -20.56 4.55
CA HIS A 100 16.35 -19.29 4.33
C HIS A 100 16.12 -18.72 2.92
N GLY A 101 16.04 -19.58 1.89
CA GLY A 101 15.78 -19.16 0.52
C GLY A 101 14.40 -18.52 0.37
N GLU A 102 13.38 -19.15 0.94
CA GLU A 102 12.01 -18.61 0.97
C GLU A 102 11.95 -17.28 1.71
N ARG A 103 12.58 -17.17 2.90
CA ARG A 103 12.70 -15.88 3.62
C ARG A 103 13.29 -14.78 2.75
N GLN A 104 14.40 -15.08 2.05
CA GLN A 104 15.05 -14.11 1.17
C GLN A 104 14.13 -13.67 0.03
N VAL A 105 13.38 -14.60 -0.57
CA VAL A 105 12.40 -14.28 -1.62
C VAL A 105 11.33 -13.32 -1.09
N MET A 106 10.80 -13.57 0.11
CA MET A 106 9.78 -12.71 0.72
C MET A 106 10.30 -11.31 1.06
N PHE A 107 11.52 -11.22 1.61
CA PHE A 107 12.15 -9.92 1.86
C PHE A 107 12.40 -9.14 0.58
N ASN A 108 12.89 -9.81 -0.46
CA ASN A 108 13.10 -9.19 -1.77
C ASN A 108 11.78 -8.73 -2.40
N PHE A 109 10.72 -9.53 -2.25
CA PHE A 109 9.38 -9.17 -2.71
C PHE A 109 8.89 -7.89 -2.03
N VAL A 110 8.92 -7.82 -0.69
CA VAL A 110 8.45 -6.66 0.07
C VAL A 110 9.30 -5.42 -0.22
N ASP A 111 10.63 -5.54 -0.26
CA ASP A 111 11.52 -4.42 -0.61
C ASP A 111 11.23 -3.88 -2.02
N THR A 112 11.08 -4.79 -3.00
CA THR A 112 10.74 -4.43 -4.38
C THR A 112 9.36 -3.78 -4.45
N PHE A 113 8.37 -4.34 -3.76
CA PHE A 113 7.01 -3.80 -3.71
C PHE A 113 7.01 -2.38 -3.14
N ILE A 114 7.63 -2.16 -1.98
CA ILE A 114 7.74 -0.85 -1.32
C ILE A 114 8.36 0.18 -2.27
N LYS A 115 9.52 -0.14 -2.86
CA LYS A 115 10.25 0.77 -3.74
C LYS A 115 9.50 1.05 -5.04
N LYS A 116 9.07 -0.01 -5.72
CA LYS A 116 8.42 0.10 -7.05
C LYS A 116 7.06 0.77 -6.96
N ARG A 117 6.30 0.51 -5.90
CA ARG A 117 4.93 1.02 -5.72
C ARG A 117 4.87 2.30 -4.88
N LYS A 118 6.03 2.79 -4.41
CA LYS A 118 6.16 4.00 -3.57
C LYS A 118 5.25 3.95 -2.35
N ILE A 119 5.30 2.82 -1.64
CA ILE A 119 4.47 2.60 -0.45
C ILE A 119 4.87 3.60 0.64
N ARG A 120 3.87 4.26 1.23
CA ARG A 120 4.07 5.13 2.38
C ARG A 120 3.99 4.30 3.65
N PHE A 121 4.75 4.72 4.66
CA PHE A 121 4.64 4.15 5.99
C PHE A 121 3.81 5.04 6.91
N SER A 122 3.02 4.41 7.76
CA SER A 122 2.23 5.07 8.80
C SER A 122 2.58 4.54 10.18
N THR A 123 2.54 5.43 11.17
CA THR A 123 2.78 5.11 12.57
C THR A 123 1.70 5.74 13.41
N LEU A 124 1.21 4.99 14.40
CA LEU A 124 0.12 5.46 15.24
C LEU A 124 0.66 6.52 16.20
N ARG A 125 0.08 7.72 16.16
CA ARG A 125 0.40 8.79 17.10
C ARG A 125 -0.23 8.50 18.45
N ARG A 126 0.41 8.98 19.52
CA ARG A 126 -0.07 8.81 20.89
C ARG A 126 -1.53 9.22 21.07
N ASP A 127 -1.92 10.35 20.48
CA ASP A 127 -3.27 10.89 20.62
C ASP A 127 -4.33 10.12 19.81
N SER A 128 -3.89 9.20 18.96
CA SER A 128 -4.73 8.35 18.11
C SER A 128 -4.98 6.97 18.73
N PHE A 129 -4.40 6.64 19.89
CA PHE A 129 -4.71 5.37 20.58
C PHE A 129 -6.17 5.26 21.02
N ARG A 130 -6.84 6.39 21.33
CA ARG A 130 -8.29 6.40 21.58
C ARG A 130 -9.13 5.86 20.41
N ILE A 131 -8.60 5.90 19.19
CA ILE A 131 -9.27 5.32 18.01
C ILE A 131 -9.21 3.79 18.09
N VAL A 132 -8.09 3.22 18.57
CA VAL A 132 -7.96 1.78 18.81
C VAL A 132 -8.98 1.32 19.84
N ASP A 133 -9.08 2.02 20.97
CA ASP A 133 -10.07 1.73 22.01
C ASP A 133 -11.49 1.80 21.45
N LYS A 134 -11.78 2.81 20.61
CA LYS A 134 -13.09 2.96 19.98
C LYS A 134 -13.41 1.84 18.99
N ILE A 135 -12.43 1.40 18.19
CA ILE A 135 -12.59 0.25 17.28
C ILE A 135 -12.96 -1.00 18.07
N LYS A 136 -12.24 -1.27 19.17
CA LYS A 136 -12.48 -2.43 20.04
C LYS A 136 -13.79 -2.34 20.83
N GLU A 137 -14.27 -1.12 21.13
CA GLU A 137 -15.59 -0.89 21.70
C GLU A 137 -16.71 -1.25 20.70
N ILE A 138 -16.53 -0.89 19.43
CA ILE A 138 -17.50 -1.14 18.36
C ILE A 138 -17.55 -2.62 17.97
N ASP A 139 -16.39 -3.25 17.84
CA ASP A 139 -16.27 -4.69 17.60
C ASP A 139 -15.08 -5.27 18.38
N SER A 140 -15.39 -5.94 19.48
CA SER A 140 -14.39 -6.51 20.40
C SER A 140 -13.64 -7.72 19.83
N ARG A 141 -14.10 -8.26 18.69
CA ARG A 141 -13.47 -9.42 18.02
C ARG A 141 -12.32 -9.02 17.10
N VAL A 142 -12.17 -7.72 16.81
CA VAL A 142 -11.06 -7.19 16.03
C VAL A 142 -9.77 -7.42 16.81
N GLU A 143 -8.75 -8.01 16.19
CA GLU A 143 -7.48 -8.24 16.87
C GLU A 143 -6.73 -6.92 17.10
N ASP A 144 -5.80 -6.90 18.06
CA ASP A 144 -5.15 -5.64 18.46
C ASP A 144 -4.29 -5.05 17.33
N THR A 145 -3.62 -5.90 16.54
CA THR A 145 -2.82 -5.47 15.37
C THR A 145 -3.70 -4.82 14.31
N ASP A 146 -4.86 -5.41 14.02
CA ASP A 146 -5.82 -4.89 13.04
C ASP A 146 -6.43 -3.58 13.53
N ALA A 147 -6.80 -3.49 14.81
CA ALA A 147 -7.31 -2.28 15.41
C ALA A 147 -6.28 -1.13 15.32
N ILE A 148 -5.01 -1.42 15.56
CA ILE A 148 -3.91 -0.44 15.38
C ILE A 148 -3.78 -0.06 13.91
N HIS A 149 -3.83 -1.02 12.98
CA HIS A 149 -3.70 -0.72 11.55
C HIS A 149 -4.88 0.11 11.02
N LEU A 150 -6.11 -0.24 11.39
CA LEU A 150 -7.32 0.53 11.11
C LEU A 150 -7.25 1.92 11.73
N ALA A 151 -6.77 2.05 12.98
CA ALA A 151 -6.60 3.36 13.60
C ALA A 151 -5.60 4.24 12.83
N ASN A 152 -4.53 3.66 12.25
CA ASN A 152 -3.65 4.39 11.34
C ASN A 152 -4.38 4.84 10.07
N CYS A 153 -5.23 3.97 9.50
CA CYS A 153 -6.06 4.32 8.34
C CYS A 153 -6.93 5.54 8.65
N VAL A 154 -7.63 5.55 9.78
CA VAL A 154 -8.46 6.68 10.21
C VAL A 154 -7.62 7.93 10.46
N GLN A 155 -6.50 7.80 11.20
CA GLN A 155 -5.61 8.89 11.53
C GLN A 155 -5.11 9.64 10.29
N ASP A 156 -4.76 8.88 9.24
CA ASP A 156 -4.16 9.41 8.03
C ASP A 156 -5.21 9.72 6.95
N LYS A 157 -6.50 9.66 7.30
CA LYS A 157 -7.63 9.88 6.41
C LYS A 157 -7.59 8.95 5.19
N GLY A 158 -7.24 7.69 5.43
CA GLY A 158 -7.34 6.61 4.47
C GLY A 158 -8.76 6.45 3.96
N ASN A 159 -8.89 6.15 2.67
CA ASN A 159 -10.19 5.92 2.05
C ASN A 159 -10.62 4.45 2.22
N THR A 160 -9.64 3.55 2.21
CA THR A 160 -9.89 2.12 2.11
C THR A 160 -8.87 1.35 2.92
N PHE A 161 -9.34 0.38 3.69
CA PHE A 161 -8.58 -0.66 4.33
C PHE A 161 -8.79 -1.94 3.53
N VAL A 162 -7.71 -2.53 3.03
CA VAL A 162 -7.76 -3.71 2.15
C VAL A 162 -7.20 -4.90 2.91
N THR A 163 -8.08 -5.87 3.15
CA THR A 163 -7.85 -7.11 3.90
C THR A 163 -8.80 -8.17 3.34
N PHE A 164 -8.52 -9.45 3.56
CA PHE A 164 -9.49 -10.51 3.37
C PHE A 164 -9.93 -11.17 4.69
N ASP A 165 -9.57 -10.62 5.85
CA ASP A 165 -10.13 -11.06 7.14
C ASP A 165 -11.67 -10.89 7.14
N GLU A 166 -12.37 -12.02 7.17
CA GLU A 166 -13.84 -12.09 7.17
C GLU A 166 -14.47 -11.40 8.39
N LYS A 167 -13.74 -11.20 9.49
CA LYS A 167 -14.23 -10.44 10.64
C LYS A 167 -14.29 -8.93 10.37
N LEU A 168 -13.47 -8.44 9.43
CA LEU A 168 -13.30 -7.02 9.13
C LEU A 168 -13.98 -6.60 7.83
N VAL A 169 -13.88 -7.45 6.79
CA VAL A 169 -14.45 -7.16 5.47
C VAL A 169 -15.94 -6.79 5.60
N GLU A 170 -16.31 -5.65 5.01
CA GLU A 170 -17.68 -5.13 5.03
C GLU A 170 -18.25 -4.89 6.44
N ASN A 171 -17.42 -4.70 7.46
CA ASN A 171 -17.86 -4.36 8.81
C ASN A 171 -18.48 -2.95 8.85
N ARG A 172 -19.79 -2.88 8.58
CA ARG A 172 -20.56 -1.64 8.42
C ARG A 172 -20.45 -0.70 9.61
N LYS A 173 -20.39 -1.23 10.83
CA LYS A 173 -20.28 -0.38 12.04
C LYS A 173 -18.99 0.43 12.03
N LEU A 174 -17.87 -0.19 11.66
CA LEU A 174 -16.58 0.49 11.56
C LEU A 174 -16.51 1.40 10.33
N GLU A 175 -17.06 0.95 9.19
CA GLU A 175 -17.12 1.78 7.97
C GLU A 175 -17.89 3.09 8.20
N ASP A 176 -19.06 3.00 8.85
CA ASP A 176 -19.94 4.13 9.07
C ASP A 176 -19.37 5.10 10.13
N GLU A 177 -18.82 4.58 11.24
CA GLU A 177 -18.20 5.40 12.29
C GLU A 177 -17.03 6.22 11.76
N PHE A 178 -16.14 5.58 11.00
CA PHE A 178 -14.88 6.20 10.60
C PHE A 178 -14.87 6.73 9.16
N THR A 179 -15.96 6.55 8.41
CA THR A 179 -16.08 6.93 7.00
C THR A 179 -14.97 6.31 6.14
N ILE A 180 -14.66 5.04 6.38
CA ILE A 180 -13.69 4.25 5.61
C ILE A 180 -14.41 3.09 4.92
N LYS A 181 -13.77 2.49 3.90
CA LYS A 181 -14.22 1.21 3.33
C LYS A 181 -13.29 0.08 3.75
N ILE A 182 -13.83 -1.06 4.17
CA ILE A 182 -13.06 -2.25 4.52
C ILE A 182 -13.41 -3.32 3.49
N ILE A 183 -12.50 -3.57 2.56
CA ILE A 183 -12.83 -4.25 1.31
C ILE A 183 -11.86 -5.38 0.98
N HIS A 184 -12.42 -6.47 0.47
CA HIS A 184 -11.66 -7.56 -0.11
C HIS A 184 -11.01 -7.14 -1.45
N PRO A 185 -9.75 -7.52 -1.75
CA PRO A 185 -9.04 -7.09 -2.97
C PRO A 185 -9.77 -7.42 -4.28
N LYS A 186 -10.50 -8.55 -4.33
CA LYS A 186 -11.37 -8.95 -5.46
C LYS A 186 -12.46 -7.95 -5.85
N ASN A 187 -12.87 -7.07 -4.94
CA ASN A 187 -13.97 -6.12 -5.13
C ASN A 187 -13.48 -4.72 -5.53
N LEU A 188 -12.16 -4.56 -5.77
CA LEU A 188 -11.52 -3.31 -6.18
C LEU A 188 -11.25 -3.25 -7.66
#